data_AF-A0A6A5HLK3-F1
#
_entry.id   AF-A0A6A5HLK3-F1
#
_cell.length_a   1.000
_cell.length_b   1.000
_cell.length_c   1.000
_cell.angle_alpha   90.00
_cell.angle_beta   90.00
_cell.angle_gamma   90.00
#
_symmetry.space_group_name_H-M   'P 1'
#
loop_
_entity.id
_entity.type
_entity.pdbx_description
1 polymer ?
#
loop_
_entity_poly.entity_id
_entity_poly.type
_entity_poly.pdbx_seq_one_letter_code
_entity_poly.pdbx_strand_id
1 'polypeptide(L)'
;MSAPKKKFVLKHVFQDVRNLKEIEYQDSPTEEHFNVPWKKRIARKRGFLAYYLFCEHPKTSNWEITLENYARLVSVSGKVHREGLCMKLYSCERNCGDPEFIEWKDMEKDYITDGNITIESHIRIRKMAGIAKKKKLRNFDSKMNIFSDAVLAVENEKFYVSKLFLATQSTYFESLLSKKQRGSKKPEIKLDGCNSEDFQNFLELMYGESPIDDETIDGILQLADMYNAGIALKKCEEYLIRYSVKTLKEKLQIAKQYDMDNLKDGVLSRIKNVADIRSVLSYDVSEMDPSVVAALLQKALSYLP
;
A
#
# COMPACT_ATOMS: atom_id res chain seq x y z
N MET A 1 -22.08 -7.81 5.52
CA MET A 1 -20.79 -7.94 4.82
C MET A 1 -19.74 -7.20 5.64
N SER A 2 -18.58 -7.81 5.91
CA SER A 2 -17.48 -7.15 6.63
C SER A 2 -16.93 -6.02 5.77
N ALA A 3 -16.79 -4.82 6.32
CA ALA A 3 -16.05 -3.74 5.69
C ALA A 3 -14.64 -4.22 5.24
N PRO A 4 -14.04 -3.60 4.20
CA PRO A 4 -12.69 -3.90 3.76
C PRO A 4 -11.72 -3.87 4.94
N LYS A 5 -10.86 -4.89 5.04
CA LYS A 5 -9.90 -4.99 6.15
C LYS A 5 -8.76 -4.00 5.90
N LYS A 6 -8.73 -2.87 6.62
CA LYS A 6 -7.59 -1.93 6.62
C LYS A 6 -6.34 -2.61 7.19
N LYS A 7 -5.51 -3.18 6.32
CA LYS A 7 -4.32 -3.96 6.67
C LYS A 7 -3.15 -3.57 5.79
N PHE A 8 -1.95 -3.54 6.37
CA PHE A 8 -0.71 -3.22 5.67
C PHE A 8 0.49 -3.78 6.44
N VAL A 9 1.65 -3.88 5.78
CA VAL A 9 2.90 -4.36 6.39
C VAL A 9 3.98 -3.32 6.20
N LEU A 10 4.58 -2.88 7.29
CA LEU A 10 5.77 -2.01 7.26
C LEU A 10 7.01 -2.88 7.42
N LYS A 11 7.86 -2.99 6.40
CA LYS A 11 9.12 -3.77 6.45
C LYS A 11 10.33 -2.83 6.38
N HIS A 12 11.27 -3.00 7.29
CA HIS A 12 12.47 -2.15 7.32
C HIS A 12 13.69 -2.91 7.82
N VAL A 13 14.85 -2.59 7.23
CA VAL A 13 16.16 -3.11 7.63
C VAL A 13 16.91 -2.00 8.36
N PHE A 14 17.01 -2.13 9.67
CA PHE A 14 17.79 -1.20 10.50
C PHE A 14 19.27 -1.51 10.36
N GLN A 15 20.06 -0.46 10.18
CA GLN A 15 21.47 -0.57 9.80
C GLN A 15 22.37 -0.44 11.04
N ASP A 16 23.48 -1.17 11.08
CA ASP A 16 24.51 -1.04 12.12
C ASP A 16 23.97 -1.18 13.56
N VAL A 17 22.96 -2.03 13.75
CA VAL A 17 22.30 -2.26 15.05
C VAL A 17 23.21 -2.92 16.06
N ARG A 18 24.19 -3.73 15.61
CA ARG A 18 25.20 -4.33 16.50
C ARG A 18 25.95 -3.26 17.32
N ASN A 19 26.20 -2.10 16.72
CA ASN A 19 26.95 -1.01 17.34
C ASN A 19 26.05 0.04 18.02
N LEU A 20 24.72 -0.17 18.03
CA LEU A 20 23.78 0.73 18.69
C LEU A 20 24.04 0.75 20.21
N LYS A 21 24.32 1.93 20.75
CA LYS A 21 24.64 2.09 22.17
C LYS A 21 23.36 2.11 23.01
N GLU A 22 23.54 1.87 24.31
CA GLU A 22 22.48 2.03 25.30
C GLU A 22 21.82 3.42 25.14
N ILE A 23 20.49 3.47 25.26
CA ILE A 23 19.61 4.64 25.05
C ILE A 23 19.63 5.29 23.65
N GLU A 24 20.46 4.84 22.71
CA GLU A 24 20.38 5.26 21.31
C GLU A 24 19.18 4.60 20.61
N TYR A 25 18.65 5.30 19.61
CA TYR A 25 17.51 4.85 18.83
C TYR A 25 17.73 5.07 17.33
N GLN A 26 17.10 4.23 16.52
CA GLN A 26 16.99 4.41 15.08
C GLN A 26 15.51 4.43 14.68
N ASP A 27 15.18 5.33 13.75
CA ASP A 27 13.86 5.42 13.14
C ASP A 27 13.89 4.83 11.74
N SER A 28 12.82 4.15 11.34
CA SER A 28 12.55 3.88 9.93
C SER A 28 12.10 5.17 9.22
N PRO A 29 12.15 5.20 7.88
CA PRO A 29 11.38 6.18 7.11
C PRO A 29 9.90 6.18 7.52
N THR A 30 9.25 7.32 7.31
CA THR A 30 7.80 7.47 7.49
C THR A 30 7.09 7.00 6.23
N GLU A 31 6.10 6.12 6.39
CA GLU A 31 5.26 5.57 5.33
C GLU A 31 3.80 5.97 5.60
N GLU A 32 3.11 6.54 4.61
CA GLU A 32 1.70 6.94 4.75
C GLU A 32 0.78 5.75 4.43
N HIS A 33 -0.15 5.46 5.34
CA HIS A 33 -1.23 4.51 5.10
C HIS A 33 -2.53 5.01 5.71
N PHE A 34 -3.58 5.07 4.89
CA PHE A 34 -4.92 5.52 5.29
C PHE A 34 -4.95 6.97 5.78
N ASN A 35 -4.19 7.89 5.15
CA ASN A 35 -4.01 9.28 5.58
C ASN A 35 -3.34 9.41 6.95
N VAL A 36 -2.54 8.41 7.33
CA VAL A 36 -1.81 8.38 8.59
C VAL A 36 -0.35 8.09 8.32
N PRO A 37 0.58 8.98 8.71
CA PRO A 37 2.01 8.70 8.64
C PRO A 37 2.41 7.73 9.75
N TRP A 38 3.04 6.63 9.38
CA TRP A 38 3.53 5.60 10.29
C TRP A 38 5.05 5.51 10.23
N LYS A 39 5.69 5.23 11.37
CA LYS A 39 7.11 4.86 11.39
C LYS A 39 7.41 3.86 12.49
N LYS A 40 8.55 3.20 12.41
CA LYS A 40 9.05 2.28 13.43
C LYS A 40 10.27 2.87 14.10
N ARG A 41 10.47 2.56 15.38
CA ARG A 41 11.66 2.91 16.13
C ARG A 41 12.18 1.68 16.86
N ILE A 42 13.49 1.52 16.84
CA ILE A 42 14.19 0.60 17.73
C ILE A 42 15.08 1.38 18.69
N ALA A 43 15.35 0.83 19.87
CA ALA A 43 16.33 1.37 20.80
C ALA A 43 16.97 0.26 21.61
N ARG A 44 18.20 0.47 22.09
CA ARG A 44 18.81 -0.42 23.10
C ARG A 44 18.48 0.09 24.49
N LYS A 45 17.82 -0.73 25.31
CA LYS A 45 17.41 -0.36 26.68
C LYS A 45 17.57 -1.53 27.63
N ARG A 46 18.34 -1.35 28.70
CA ARG A 46 18.50 -2.28 29.83
C ARG A 46 18.83 -3.71 29.40
N GLY A 47 19.63 -3.87 28.34
CA GLY A 47 19.97 -5.19 27.79
C GLY A 47 18.91 -5.81 26.89
N PHE A 48 17.89 -5.06 26.49
CA PHE A 48 16.86 -5.46 25.51
C PHE A 48 16.93 -4.58 24.27
N LEU A 49 16.51 -5.13 23.14
CA LEU A 49 16.06 -4.35 22.00
C LEU A 49 14.61 -3.94 22.27
N ALA A 50 14.36 -2.65 22.39
CA ALA A 50 13.02 -2.08 22.45
C ALA A 50 12.50 -1.82 21.03
N TYR A 51 11.21 -2.08 20.78
CA TYR A 51 10.55 -1.81 19.50
C TYR A 51 9.28 -0.98 19.71
N TYR A 52 9.07 0.01 18.84
CA TYR A 52 7.87 0.84 18.84
C TYR A 52 7.37 1.12 17.42
N LEU A 53 6.07 1.03 17.21
CA LEU A 53 5.34 1.59 16.07
C LEU A 53 4.79 2.96 16.47
N PHE A 54 5.02 3.98 15.66
CA PHE A 54 4.54 5.34 15.84
C PHE A 54 3.51 5.70 14.78
N CYS A 55 2.47 6.40 15.21
CA CYS A 55 1.54 7.16 14.38
C CYS A 55 1.93 8.64 14.49
N GLU A 56 2.40 9.25 13.41
CA GLU A 56 2.85 10.64 13.41
C GLU A 56 1.73 11.64 13.06
N HIS A 57 0.47 11.20 13.02
CA HIS A 57 -0.65 12.08 12.67
C HIS A 57 -0.68 13.33 13.58
N PRO A 58 -0.96 14.54 13.01
CA PRO A 58 -0.91 15.79 13.76
C PRO A 58 -1.85 15.83 14.98
N LYS A 59 -1.47 16.64 15.97
CA LYS A 59 -2.29 16.88 17.18
C LYS A 59 -3.39 17.94 16.98
N THR A 60 -3.55 18.43 15.75
CA THR A 60 -4.44 19.55 15.44
C THR A 60 -5.92 19.19 15.51
N SER A 61 -6.24 17.90 15.63
CA SER A 61 -7.60 17.40 15.81
C SER A 61 -7.63 16.23 16.80
N ASN A 62 -8.79 15.99 17.39
CA ASN A 62 -9.02 14.79 18.19
C ASN A 62 -9.28 13.61 17.26
N TRP A 63 -8.42 12.59 17.34
CA TRP A 63 -8.54 11.37 16.56
C TRP A 63 -8.23 10.14 17.43
N GLU A 64 -8.77 9.00 17.00
CA GLU A 64 -8.60 7.70 17.64
C GLU A 64 -8.34 6.64 16.55
N ILE A 65 -7.31 5.81 16.74
CA ILE A 65 -7.06 4.61 15.93
C ILE A 65 -7.01 3.40 16.85
N THR A 66 -7.87 2.42 16.65
CA THR A 66 -7.72 1.09 17.28
C THR A 66 -7.09 0.15 16.27
N LEU A 67 -6.00 -0.53 16.65
CA LEU A 67 -5.26 -1.42 15.77
C LEU A 67 -4.72 -2.66 16.48
N GLU A 68 -4.37 -3.65 15.67
CA GLU A 68 -3.51 -4.77 16.04
C GLU A 68 -2.22 -4.65 15.25
N ASN A 69 -1.08 -4.82 15.90
CA ASN A 69 0.22 -4.88 15.29
C ASN A 69 0.91 -6.19 15.69
N TYR A 70 1.37 -6.95 14.72
CA TYR A 70 2.25 -8.09 14.96
C TYR A 70 3.65 -7.73 14.45
N ALA A 71 4.56 -7.46 15.38
CA ALA A 71 5.95 -7.20 15.07
C ALA A 71 6.70 -8.54 14.91
N ARG A 72 7.50 -8.65 13.85
CA ARG A 72 8.30 -9.82 13.54
C ARG A 72 9.74 -9.41 13.32
N LEU A 73 10.64 -10.00 14.11
CA LEU A 73 12.06 -9.97 13.82
C LEU A 73 12.40 -11.17 12.95
N VAL A 74 12.92 -10.93 11.76
CA VAL A 74 13.16 -11.96 10.74
C VAL A 74 14.65 -12.17 10.58
N SER A 75 15.12 -13.39 10.83
CA SER A 75 16.51 -13.80 10.54
C SER A 75 16.62 -14.37 9.12
N VAL A 76 17.84 -14.34 8.57
CA VAL A 76 18.14 -14.98 7.28
C VAL A 76 18.05 -16.51 7.31
N SER A 77 18.16 -17.13 8.49
CA SER A 77 18.01 -18.58 8.66
C SER A 77 16.54 -19.03 8.72
N GLY A 78 15.58 -18.10 8.62
CA GLY A 78 14.15 -18.39 8.69
C GLY A 78 13.59 -18.43 10.11
N LYS A 79 14.41 -18.26 11.15
CA LYS A 79 13.92 -18.05 12.52
C LYS A 79 13.18 -16.71 12.62
N VAL A 80 12.05 -16.71 13.30
CA VAL A 80 11.19 -15.53 13.48
C VAL A 80 10.83 -15.36 14.94
N HIS A 81 11.17 -14.20 15.53
CA HIS A 81 10.60 -13.75 16.80
C HIS A 81 9.31 -12.99 16.51
N ARG A 82 8.25 -13.21 17.31
CA ARG A 82 6.95 -12.57 17.09
C ARG A 82 6.41 -12.03 18.40
N GLU A 83 6.03 -10.76 18.38
CA GLU A 83 5.31 -10.13 19.49
C GLU A 83 3.99 -9.53 18.98
N GLY A 84 2.90 -9.80 19.71
CA GLY A 84 1.56 -9.33 19.35
C GLY A 84 1.14 -8.16 20.24
N LEU A 85 0.90 -7.00 19.64
CA LEU A 85 0.51 -5.78 20.32
C LEU A 85 -0.89 -5.35 19.85
N CYS A 86 -1.85 -5.27 20.77
CA CYS A 86 -3.17 -4.68 20.49
C CYS A 86 -3.29 -3.36 21.23
N MET A 87 -3.56 -2.26 20.51
CA MET A 87 -3.56 -0.93 21.12
C MET A 87 -4.60 0.02 20.54
N LYS A 88 -4.91 1.04 21.33
CA LYS A 88 -5.62 2.24 20.92
C LYS A 88 -4.64 3.41 20.95
N LEU A 89 -4.49 4.08 19.82
CA LEU A 89 -3.68 5.28 19.65
C LEU A 89 -4.60 6.51 19.63
N TYR A 90 -4.11 7.59 20.23
CA TYR A 90 -4.80 8.87 20.34
C TYR A 90 -3.86 10.00 19.94
N SER A 91 -4.42 11.20 19.77
CA SER A 91 -3.63 12.41 19.52
C SER A 91 -2.53 12.66 20.58
N CYS A 92 -2.73 12.24 21.83
CA CYS A 92 -1.78 12.37 22.93
C CYS A 92 -0.82 11.17 23.09
N GLU A 93 -1.25 9.96 22.74
CA GLU A 93 -0.48 8.72 22.88
C GLU A 93 -0.35 8.04 21.50
N ARG A 94 0.80 8.30 20.88
CA ARG A 94 1.02 8.10 19.44
C ARG A 94 1.91 6.90 19.11
N ASN A 95 2.23 6.06 20.07
CA ASN A 95 3.02 4.86 19.80
C ASN A 95 2.47 3.63 20.53
N CYS A 96 2.80 2.48 20.00
CA CYS A 96 2.63 1.18 20.64
C CYS A 96 3.92 0.40 20.49
N GLY A 97 4.29 -0.39 21.49
CA GLY A 97 5.56 -1.09 21.45
C GLY A 97 5.84 -1.86 22.71
N ASP A 98 6.98 -2.52 22.71
CA ASP A 98 7.46 -3.29 23.84
C ASP A 98 8.90 -2.82 24.16
N PRO A 99 9.13 -2.23 25.35
CA PRO A 99 10.48 -1.86 25.78
C PRO A 99 11.41 -3.07 25.95
N GLU A 100 10.88 -4.28 26.09
CA GLU A 100 11.59 -5.54 26.34
C GLU A 100 11.35 -6.55 25.20
N PHE A 101 11.10 -6.06 23.98
CA PHE A 101 10.70 -6.86 22.81
C PHE A 101 11.55 -8.13 22.57
N ILE A 102 12.87 -8.06 22.77
CA ILE A 102 13.75 -9.24 22.80
C ILE A 102 15.03 -8.93 23.59
N GLU A 103 15.57 -9.90 24.33
CA GLU A 103 16.87 -9.78 24.96
C GLU A 103 17.96 -9.50 23.91
N TRP A 104 18.84 -8.54 24.20
CA TRP A 104 19.88 -8.10 23.26
C TRP A 104 20.81 -9.25 22.84
N LYS A 105 21.15 -10.12 23.79
CA LYS A 105 22.03 -11.28 23.55
C LYS A 105 21.42 -12.27 22.56
N ASP A 106 20.11 -12.50 22.64
CA ASP A 106 19.40 -13.45 21.77
C ASP A 106 19.18 -12.84 20.39
N MET A 107 18.88 -11.54 20.35
CA MET A 107 18.82 -10.75 19.12
C MET A 107 20.15 -10.78 18.36
N GLU A 108 21.26 -10.52 19.05
CA GLU A 108 22.61 -10.48 18.46
C GLU A 108 23.04 -11.85 17.93
N LYS A 109 22.72 -12.92 18.65
CA LYS A 109 23.07 -14.29 18.29
C LYS A 109 22.29 -14.79 17.08
N ASP A 110 20.97 -14.59 17.07
CA ASP A 110 20.09 -15.32 16.16
C ASP A 110 19.51 -14.47 15.02
N TYR A 111 19.54 -13.13 15.12
CA TYR A 111 18.82 -12.25 14.20
C TYR A 111 19.66 -11.18 13.52
N ILE A 112 20.86 -10.86 14.02
CA ILE A 112 21.78 -9.95 13.33
C ILE A 112 22.38 -10.62 12.09
N THR A 113 22.35 -9.92 10.95
CA THR A 113 23.06 -10.29 9.72
C THR A 113 23.83 -9.07 9.22
N ASP A 114 25.16 -9.19 9.07
CA ASP A 114 26.03 -8.09 8.65
C ASP A 114 25.87 -6.81 9.49
N GLY A 115 25.60 -6.96 10.79
CA GLY A 115 25.36 -5.84 11.71
C GLY A 115 23.93 -5.28 11.67
N ASN A 116 23.07 -5.78 10.79
CA ASN A 116 21.72 -5.26 10.53
C ASN A 116 20.64 -6.20 11.07
N ILE A 117 19.43 -5.68 11.27
CA ILE A 117 18.24 -6.48 11.58
C ILE A 117 17.05 -6.09 10.69
N THR A 118 16.17 -7.05 10.42
CA THR A 118 14.94 -6.81 9.66
C THR A 118 13.72 -6.95 10.56
N ILE A 119 12.90 -5.91 10.63
CA ILE A 119 11.62 -5.92 11.36
C ILE A 119 10.45 -5.66 10.42
N GLU A 120 9.47 -6.56 10.46
CA GLU A 120 8.18 -6.44 9.80
C GLU A 120 7.07 -6.18 10.82
N SER A 121 6.23 -5.18 10.56
CA SER A 121 5.09 -4.85 11.41
C SER A 121 3.83 -5.09 10.61
N HIS A 122 3.03 -6.07 11.02
CA HIS A 122 1.82 -6.47 10.32
C HIS A 122 0.64 -5.79 11.01
N ILE A 123 0.14 -4.70 10.44
CA ILE A 123 -0.87 -3.85 11.06
C ILE A 123 -2.26 -4.17 10.52
N ARG A 124 -3.23 -4.25 11.43
CA ARG A 124 -4.65 -4.29 11.14
C ARG A 124 -5.35 -3.19 11.90
N ILE A 125 -5.86 -2.20 11.19
CA ILE A 125 -6.70 -1.15 11.76
C ILE A 125 -8.11 -1.72 11.96
N ARG A 126 -8.57 -1.69 13.22
CA ARG A 126 -9.92 -2.11 13.64
C ARG A 126 -10.92 -0.95 13.60
N LYS A 127 -10.48 0.26 13.94
CA LYS A 127 -11.31 1.48 13.98
C LYS A 127 -10.43 2.71 13.71
N MET A 128 -10.97 3.70 13.01
CA MET A 128 -10.41 5.05 12.89
C MET A 128 -11.52 6.07 13.04
N ALA A 129 -11.28 7.14 13.80
CA ALA A 129 -12.19 8.27 13.96
C ALA A 129 -11.39 9.58 14.05
N GLY A 130 -11.99 10.68 13.59
CA GLY A 130 -11.39 12.02 13.67
C GLY A 130 -10.26 12.32 12.67
N ILE A 131 -9.85 11.33 11.87
CA ILE A 131 -8.86 11.50 10.79
C ILE A 131 -9.62 11.86 9.52
N ALA A 132 -9.32 13.04 8.98
CA ALA A 132 -9.97 13.53 7.77
C ALA A 132 -9.70 12.57 6.62
N LYS A 133 -10.75 12.22 5.87
CA LYS A 133 -10.58 11.55 4.58
C LYS A 133 -9.90 12.50 3.61
N LYS A 134 -9.19 11.94 2.64
CA LYS A 134 -8.66 12.69 1.51
C LYS A 134 -9.77 13.52 0.87
N LYS A 135 -9.44 14.76 0.49
CA LYS A 135 -10.41 15.68 -0.12
C LYS A 135 -10.87 15.08 -1.46
N LYS A 136 -12.18 14.88 -1.63
CA LYS A 136 -12.78 14.53 -2.92
C LYS A 136 -12.45 15.62 -3.94
N LEU A 137 -11.82 15.24 -5.05
CA LEU A 137 -11.47 16.13 -6.15
C LEU A 137 -12.70 16.47 -7.00
N ARG A 138 -13.68 15.55 -7.07
CA ARG A 138 -14.91 15.75 -7.84
C ARG A 138 -16.16 15.32 -7.09
N ASN A 139 -17.25 16.04 -7.30
CA ASN A 139 -18.55 15.68 -6.72
C ASN A 139 -19.33 14.73 -7.64
N PHE A 140 -19.85 13.64 -7.06
CA PHE A 140 -20.75 12.67 -7.70
C PHE A 140 -22.01 12.41 -6.86
N ASP A 141 -22.33 13.28 -5.90
CA ASP A 141 -23.49 13.14 -5.02
C ASP A 141 -24.83 13.46 -5.73
N SER A 142 -25.92 13.49 -4.96
CA SER A 142 -27.27 13.75 -5.45
C SER A 142 -27.45 15.10 -6.14
N LYS A 143 -26.55 16.08 -5.93
CA LYS A 143 -26.58 17.36 -6.66
C LYS A 143 -26.27 17.16 -8.15
N MET A 144 -25.52 16.11 -8.49
CA MET A 144 -25.23 15.74 -9.88
C MET A 144 -26.39 14.97 -10.54
N ASN A 145 -27.51 14.75 -9.85
CA ASN A 145 -28.65 14.02 -10.40
C ASN A 145 -29.20 14.65 -11.69
N ILE A 146 -29.22 15.98 -11.80
CA ILE A 146 -29.76 16.67 -12.98
C ILE A 146 -28.89 16.50 -14.24
N PHE A 147 -27.60 16.17 -14.08
CA PHE A 147 -26.63 16.02 -15.19
C PHE A 147 -26.21 14.57 -15.45
N SER A 148 -26.71 13.64 -14.63
CA SER A 148 -26.41 12.21 -14.75
C SER A 148 -27.53 11.47 -15.46
N ASP A 149 -27.22 10.32 -16.02
CA ASP A 149 -28.13 9.42 -16.71
C ASP A 149 -28.03 7.98 -16.16
N ALA A 150 -27.17 7.73 -15.16
CA ALA A 150 -27.09 6.53 -14.33
C ALA A 150 -26.73 6.85 -12.87
N VAL A 151 -27.11 5.94 -11.96
CA VAL A 151 -26.65 5.93 -10.56
C VAL A 151 -25.96 4.61 -10.28
N LEU A 152 -24.73 4.66 -9.78
CA LEU A 152 -23.99 3.50 -9.31
C LEU A 152 -24.00 3.51 -7.79
N ALA A 153 -24.47 2.44 -7.16
CA ALA A 153 -24.49 2.28 -5.72
C ALA A 153 -23.33 1.37 -5.30
N VAL A 154 -22.40 1.91 -4.51
CA VAL A 154 -21.23 1.20 -3.98
C VAL A 154 -21.27 1.32 -2.46
N GLU A 155 -21.32 0.18 -1.77
CA GLU A 155 -21.57 0.12 -0.32
C GLU A 155 -22.82 0.93 0.06
N ASN A 156 -22.65 2.01 0.84
CA ASN A 156 -23.74 2.90 1.29
C ASN A 156 -23.73 4.26 0.56
N GLU A 157 -22.89 4.42 -0.48
CA GLU A 157 -22.78 5.66 -1.26
C GLU A 157 -23.39 5.49 -2.66
N LYS A 158 -24.01 6.58 -3.16
CA LYS A 158 -24.57 6.66 -4.51
C LYS A 158 -23.75 7.64 -5.34
N PHE A 159 -23.33 7.20 -6.51
CA PHE A 159 -22.54 7.94 -7.48
C PHE A 159 -23.39 8.24 -8.71
N TYR A 160 -23.65 9.51 -8.95
CA TYR A 160 -24.43 10.03 -10.06
C TYR A 160 -23.49 10.34 -11.22
N VAL A 161 -23.57 9.53 -12.28
CA VAL A 161 -22.56 9.48 -13.35
C VAL A 161 -23.20 9.59 -14.74
N SER A 162 -22.37 9.93 -15.73
CA SER A 162 -22.71 9.85 -17.15
C SER A 162 -22.35 8.48 -17.73
N LYS A 163 -23.31 7.81 -18.37
CA LYS A 163 -23.16 6.53 -19.05
C LYS A 163 -22.17 6.63 -20.19
N LEU A 164 -22.29 7.66 -21.00
CA LEU A 164 -21.40 7.88 -22.15
C LEU A 164 -19.94 7.98 -21.69
N PHE A 165 -19.67 8.77 -20.65
CA PHE A 165 -18.31 8.93 -20.12
C PHE A 165 -17.72 7.62 -19.58
N LEU A 166 -18.52 6.81 -18.89
CA LEU A 166 -18.03 5.53 -18.37
C LEU A 166 -17.88 4.46 -19.45
N ALA A 167 -18.87 4.33 -20.33
CA ALA A 167 -18.85 3.32 -21.40
C ALA A 167 -17.70 3.55 -22.38
N THR A 168 -17.36 4.80 -22.69
CA THR A 168 -16.24 5.14 -23.59
C THR A 168 -14.87 4.79 -23.03
N GLN A 169 -14.74 4.59 -21.71
CA GLN A 169 -13.46 4.37 -21.05
C GLN A 169 -13.34 2.97 -20.42
N SER A 170 -14.42 2.17 -20.44
CA SER A 170 -14.50 0.86 -19.81
C SER A 170 -15.48 -0.02 -20.57
N THR A 171 -14.98 -1.12 -21.14
CA THR A 171 -15.84 -2.08 -21.86
C THR A 171 -16.78 -2.83 -20.91
N TYR A 172 -16.41 -2.94 -19.62
CA TYR A 172 -17.30 -3.46 -18.58
C TYR A 172 -18.52 -2.56 -18.41
N PHE A 173 -18.31 -1.25 -18.21
CA PHE A 173 -19.41 -0.30 -18.06
C PHE A 173 -20.21 -0.15 -19.35
N GLU A 174 -19.58 -0.22 -20.52
CA GLU A 174 -20.28 -0.28 -21.80
C GLU A 174 -21.28 -1.44 -21.84
N SER A 175 -20.84 -2.65 -21.53
CA SER A 175 -21.69 -3.85 -21.50
C SER A 175 -22.78 -3.77 -20.43
N LEU A 176 -22.43 -3.31 -19.23
CA LEU A 176 -23.34 -3.21 -18.09
C LEU A 176 -24.47 -2.19 -18.35
N LEU A 177 -24.12 -1.03 -18.89
CA LEU A 177 -25.05 0.09 -19.08
C LEU A 177 -25.91 -0.07 -20.33
N SER A 178 -25.39 -0.74 -21.38
CA SER A 178 -26.16 -1.03 -22.60
C SER A 178 -27.30 -2.02 -22.35
N LYS A 179 -27.10 -3.03 -21.49
CA LYS A 179 -28.13 -4.04 -21.16
C LYS A 179 -29.35 -3.46 -20.42
N LYS A 180 -29.18 -2.34 -19.71
CA LYS A 180 -30.19 -1.77 -18.80
C LYS A 180 -31.00 -0.61 -19.42
N GLN A 181 -30.93 -0.40 -20.73
CA GLN A 181 -31.66 0.69 -21.41
C GLN A 181 -33.18 0.46 -21.58
N ARG A 182 -33.76 -0.68 -21.17
CA ARG A 182 -35.17 -1.01 -21.47
C ARG A 182 -36.25 -0.31 -20.61
N GLY A 183 -36.02 0.93 -20.13
CA GLY A 183 -37.03 1.65 -19.34
C GLY A 183 -36.80 3.16 -19.21
N SER A 184 -37.85 3.90 -18.81
CA SER A 184 -37.85 5.36 -18.67
C SER A 184 -37.17 5.89 -17.39
N LYS A 185 -36.92 5.03 -16.40
CA LYS A 185 -36.27 5.42 -15.15
C LYS A 185 -34.75 5.34 -15.26
N LYS A 186 -34.07 6.33 -14.68
CA LYS A 186 -32.61 6.31 -14.52
C LYS A 186 -32.19 5.00 -13.83
N PRO A 187 -31.30 4.19 -14.42
CA PRO A 187 -30.90 2.93 -13.82
C PRO A 187 -30.08 3.20 -12.57
N GLU A 188 -30.49 2.59 -11.45
CA GLU A 188 -29.67 2.44 -10.26
C GLU A 188 -29.05 1.05 -10.27
N ILE A 189 -27.72 0.98 -10.24
CA ILE A 189 -26.97 -0.27 -10.38
C ILE A 189 -26.08 -0.43 -9.16
N LYS A 190 -26.33 -1.48 -8.40
CA LYS A 190 -25.44 -1.86 -7.31
C LYS A 190 -24.19 -2.52 -7.88
N LEU A 191 -23.03 -2.09 -7.41
CA LEU A 191 -21.74 -2.70 -7.67
C LEU A 191 -21.22 -3.31 -6.38
N ASP A 192 -20.83 -4.57 -6.44
CA ASP A 192 -20.22 -5.30 -5.33
C ASP A 192 -18.72 -5.51 -5.63
N GLY A 193 -17.90 -5.80 -4.61
CA GLY A 193 -16.47 -6.07 -4.77
C GLY A 193 -15.54 -4.84 -4.71
N CYS A 194 -16.07 -3.65 -4.45
CA CYS A 194 -15.29 -2.42 -4.25
C CYS A 194 -15.83 -1.61 -3.06
N ASN A 195 -14.98 -0.75 -2.48
CA ASN A 195 -15.39 0.21 -1.46
C ASN A 195 -15.61 1.60 -2.05
N SER A 196 -16.37 2.45 -1.34
CA SER A 196 -16.76 3.76 -1.88
C SER A 196 -15.59 4.74 -2.05
N GLU A 197 -14.52 4.60 -1.28
CA GLU A 197 -13.35 5.49 -1.31
C GLU A 197 -12.48 5.22 -2.53
N ASP A 198 -12.11 3.96 -2.77
CA ASP A 198 -11.37 3.57 -3.98
C ASP A 198 -12.20 3.85 -5.23
N PHE A 199 -13.52 3.62 -5.17
CA PHE A 199 -14.42 3.91 -6.28
C PHE A 199 -14.54 5.42 -6.58
N GLN A 200 -14.54 6.26 -5.55
CA GLN A 200 -14.46 7.72 -5.71
C GLN A 200 -13.16 8.11 -6.43
N ASN A 201 -12.00 7.60 -6.00
CA ASN A 201 -10.71 7.88 -6.64
C ASN A 201 -10.67 7.38 -8.09
N PHE A 202 -11.18 6.18 -8.35
CA PHE A 202 -11.29 5.64 -9.70
C PHE A 202 -12.17 6.53 -10.60
N LEU A 203 -13.34 6.96 -10.14
CA LEU A 203 -14.20 7.87 -10.90
C LEU A 203 -13.53 9.22 -11.14
N GLU A 204 -12.88 9.80 -10.13
CA GLU A 204 -12.13 11.04 -10.29
C GLU A 204 -11.11 10.94 -11.43
N LEU A 205 -10.35 9.84 -11.49
CA LEU A 205 -9.39 9.58 -12.57
C LEU A 205 -10.06 9.49 -13.94
N MET A 206 -11.16 8.75 -14.03
CA MET A 206 -11.95 8.56 -15.26
C MET A 206 -12.58 9.86 -15.75
N TYR A 207 -12.84 10.79 -14.83
CA TYR A 207 -13.40 12.11 -15.14
C TYR A 207 -12.33 13.22 -15.27
N GLY A 208 -11.05 12.83 -15.33
CA GLY A 208 -9.94 13.71 -15.68
C GLY A 208 -9.18 14.34 -14.52
N GLU A 209 -9.56 14.05 -13.27
CA GLU A 209 -8.79 14.48 -12.10
C GLU A 209 -7.50 13.67 -11.96
N SER A 210 -6.62 14.10 -11.04
CA SER A 210 -5.34 13.42 -10.73
C SER A 210 -5.33 12.87 -9.30
N PRO A 211 -6.11 11.83 -8.99
CA PRO A 211 -6.20 11.26 -7.64
C PRO A 211 -5.03 10.33 -7.29
N ILE A 212 -4.27 9.88 -8.29
CA ILE A 212 -3.25 8.82 -8.16
C ILE A 212 -2.08 9.30 -7.29
N ASP A 213 -1.81 8.53 -6.24
CA ASP A 213 -0.58 8.52 -5.47
C ASP A 213 -0.29 7.12 -4.90
N ASP A 214 0.83 6.95 -4.18
CA ASP A 214 1.22 5.64 -3.64
C ASP A 214 0.23 5.02 -2.65
N GLU A 215 -0.66 5.83 -2.05
CA GLU A 215 -1.75 5.35 -1.18
C GLU A 215 -2.97 4.88 -1.99
N THR A 216 -3.35 5.63 -3.02
CA THR A 216 -4.60 5.39 -3.77
C THR A 216 -4.42 4.47 -4.97
N ILE A 217 -3.18 4.31 -5.46
CA ILE A 217 -2.91 3.60 -6.70
C ILE A 217 -3.32 2.13 -6.64
N ASP A 218 -3.16 1.46 -5.51
CA ASP A 218 -3.48 0.03 -5.37
C ASP A 218 -4.99 -0.20 -5.55
N GLY A 219 -5.82 0.67 -4.97
CA GLY A 219 -7.28 0.64 -5.13
C GLY A 219 -7.72 1.02 -6.55
N ILE A 220 -7.11 2.06 -7.14
CA ILE A 220 -7.40 2.47 -8.52
C ILE A 220 -7.03 1.36 -9.52
N LEU A 221 -5.85 0.74 -9.38
CA LEU A 221 -5.39 -0.37 -10.21
C LEU A 221 -6.36 -1.55 -10.16
N GLN A 222 -6.76 -1.96 -8.96
CA GLN A 222 -7.70 -3.06 -8.77
C GLN A 222 -9.03 -2.79 -9.49
N LEU A 223 -9.56 -1.56 -9.41
CA LEU A 223 -10.81 -1.20 -10.07
C LEU A 223 -10.65 -1.02 -11.58
N ALA A 224 -9.51 -0.50 -12.02
CA ALA A 224 -9.22 -0.35 -13.44
C ALA A 224 -9.11 -1.71 -14.14
N ASP A 225 -8.50 -2.69 -13.48
CA ASP A 225 -8.48 -4.08 -13.95
C ASP A 225 -9.88 -4.72 -13.92
N MET A 226 -10.54 -4.66 -12.76
CA MET A 226 -11.88 -5.23 -12.55
C MET A 226 -12.92 -4.70 -13.55
N TYR A 227 -12.86 -3.41 -13.88
CA TYR A 227 -13.78 -2.77 -14.81
C TYR A 227 -13.20 -2.60 -16.22
N ASN A 228 -12.07 -3.25 -16.54
CA ASN A 228 -11.41 -3.18 -17.84
C ASN A 228 -11.29 -1.73 -18.39
N ALA A 229 -10.75 -0.84 -17.56
CA ALA A 229 -10.56 0.58 -17.85
C ALA A 229 -9.11 0.84 -18.29
N GLY A 230 -8.80 0.53 -19.55
CA GLY A 230 -7.43 0.57 -20.07
C GLY A 230 -6.73 1.95 -19.96
N ILE A 231 -7.46 3.06 -20.05
CA ILE A 231 -6.89 4.40 -19.87
C ILE A 231 -6.44 4.61 -18.42
N ALA A 232 -7.22 4.14 -17.44
CA ALA A 232 -6.87 4.23 -16.04
C ALA A 232 -5.62 3.39 -15.73
N LEU A 233 -5.53 2.16 -16.26
CA LEU A 233 -4.34 1.30 -16.12
C LEU A 233 -3.08 2.00 -16.67
N LYS A 234 -3.15 2.60 -17.86
CA LYS A 234 -2.02 3.35 -18.45
C LYS A 234 -1.57 4.54 -17.57
N LYS A 235 -2.52 5.29 -17.01
CA LYS A 235 -2.19 6.41 -16.10
C LYS A 235 -1.54 5.93 -14.80
N CYS A 236 -2.01 4.81 -14.23
CA CYS A 236 -1.36 4.18 -13.08
C CYS A 236 0.05 3.68 -13.42
N GLU A 237 0.22 3.04 -14.58
CA GLU A 237 1.51 2.58 -15.07
C GLU A 237 2.52 3.74 -15.20
N GLU A 238 2.10 4.86 -15.82
CA GLU A 238 2.93 6.06 -15.94
C GLU A 238 3.33 6.61 -14.57
N TYR A 239 2.40 6.65 -13.61
CA TYR A 239 2.68 7.11 -12.27
C TYR A 239 3.72 6.24 -11.55
N LEU A 240 3.58 4.91 -11.63
CA LEU A 240 4.51 3.96 -11.02
C LEU A 240 5.92 4.12 -11.58
N ILE A 241 6.03 4.35 -12.89
CA ILE A 241 7.31 4.61 -13.52
C ILE A 241 7.86 5.95 -13.02
N ARG A 242 7.12 7.06 -13.17
CA ARG A 242 7.71 8.41 -13.07
C ARG A 242 7.75 9.01 -11.68
N TYR A 243 6.76 8.73 -10.83
CA TYR A 243 6.51 9.51 -9.62
C TYR A 243 6.50 8.68 -8.33
N SER A 244 6.05 7.43 -8.39
CA SER A 244 5.94 6.55 -7.23
C SER A 244 7.27 6.32 -6.51
N VAL A 245 7.25 6.36 -5.17
CA VAL A 245 8.38 6.00 -4.31
C VAL A 245 8.37 4.53 -3.88
N LYS A 246 7.39 3.73 -4.34
CA LYS A 246 7.40 2.27 -4.14
C LYS A 246 8.73 1.66 -4.62
N THR A 247 9.16 0.63 -3.92
CA THR A 247 10.42 -0.07 -4.20
C THR A 247 10.40 -0.73 -5.59
N LEU A 248 11.57 -1.01 -6.15
CA LEU A 248 11.69 -1.74 -7.43
C LEU A 248 10.98 -3.11 -7.36
N LYS A 249 11.04 -3.77 -6.20
CA LYS A 249 10.36 -5.04 -5.95
C LYS A 249 8.84 -4.90 -6.05
N GLU A 250 8.26 -3.94 -5.31
CA GLU A 250 6.80 -3.72 -5.32
C GLU A 250 6.31 -3.37 -6.73
N LYS A 251 7.06 -2.54 -7.46
CA LYS A 251 6.70 -2.20 -8.85
C LYS A 251 6.73 -3.42 -9.78
N LEU A 252 7.69 -4.33 -9.62
CA LEU A 252 7.73 -5.59 -10.40
C LEU A 252 6.58 -6.54 -10.02
N GLN A 253 6.19 -6.58 -8.74
CA GLN A 253 5.03 -7.35 -8.29
C GLN A 253 3.73 -6.80 -8.89
N ILE A 254 3.55 -5.48 -8.87
CA ILE A 254 2.42 -4.80 -9.52
C ILE A 254 2.44 -5.07 -11.03
N ALA A 255 3.61 -4.99 -11.67
CA ALA A 255 3.75 -5.24 -13.10
C ALA A 255 3.30 -6.66 -13.50
N LYS A 256 3.67 -7.66 -12.70
CA LYS A 256 3.22 -9.05 -12.87
C LYS A 256 1.73 -9.21 -12.59
N GLN A 257 1.21 -8.55 -11.55
CA GLN A 257 -0.19 -8.71 -11.14
C GLN A 257 -1.19 -8.18 -12.17
N TYR A 258 -0.84 -7.10 -12.87
CA TYR A 258 -1.72 -6.40 -13.82
C TYR A 258 -1.20 -6.46 -15.26
N ASP A 259 -0.28 -7.37 -15.57
CA ASP A 259 0.32 -7.55 -16.90
C ASP A 259 0.83 -6.23 -17.54
N MET A 260 1.56 -5.42 -16.76
CA MET A 260 2.07 -4.10 -17.17
C MET A 260 3.51 -4.17 -17.68
N ASP A 261 3.67 -4.51 -18.96
CA ASP A 261 4.99 -4.68 -19.58
C ASP A 261 5.85 -3.39 -19.57
N ASN A 262 5.26 -2.20 -19.75
CA ASN A 262 6.07 -0.97 -19.76
C ASN A 262 6.60 -0.66 -18.36
N LEU A 263 5.82 -0.94 -17.30
CA LEU A 263 6.30 -0.83 -15.93
C LEU A 263 7.43 -1.83 -15.66
N LYS A 264 7.27 -3.09 -16.08
CA LYS A 264 8.32 -4.12 -15.95
C LYS A 264 9.62 -3.65 -16.60
N ASP A 265 9.57 -3.22 -17.86
CA ASP A 265 10.74 -2.75 -18.62
C ASP A 265 11.33 -1.47 -17.99
N GLY A 266 10.46 -0.54 -17.59
CA GLY A 266 10.83 0.68 -16.89
C GLY A 266 11.59 0.40 -15.59
N VAL A 267 11.17 -0.59 -14.80
CA VAL A 267 11.87 -1.00 -13.58
C VAL A 267 13.19 -1.71 -13.88
N LEU A 268 13.20 -2.65 -14.83
CA LEU A 268 14.43 -3.38 -15.21
C LEU A 268 15.53 -2.45 -15.73
N SER A 269 15.16 -1.37 -16.44
CA SER A 269 16.10 -0.35 -16.91
C SER A 269 16.80 0.42 -15.78
N ARG A 270 16.18 0.49 -14.59
CA ARG A 270 16.71 1.20 -13.41
C ARG A 270 17.66 0.37 -12.58
N ILE A 271 17.68 -0.95 -12.77
CA ILE A 271 18.60 -1.86 -12.08
C ILE A 271 19.98 -1.73 -12.73
N LYS A 272 20.89 -1.06 -12.03
CA LYS A 272 22.21 -0.63 -12.55
C LYS A 272 23.39 -1.26 -11.83
N ASN A 273 23.18 -1.95 -10.70
CA ASN A 273 24.26 -2.54 -9.93
C ASN A 273 23.80 -3.79 -9.15
N VAL A 274 24.75 -4.47 -8.51
CA VAL A 274 24.51 -5.68 -7.71
C VAL A 274 23.64 -5.40 -6.48
N ALA A 275 23.72 -4.21 -5.87
CA ALA A 275 22.88 -3.85 -4.73
C ALA A 275 21.40 -3.74 -5.13
N ASP A 276 21.10 -3.16 -6.29
CA ASP A 276 19.74 -3.11 -6.85
C ASP A 276 19.19 -4.52 -7.07
N ILE A 277 19.99 -5.42 -7.65
CA ILE A 277 19.62 -6.83 -7.86
C ILE A 277 19.28 -7.51 -6.51
N ARG A 278 20.14 -7.33 -5.50
CA ARG A 278 19.90 -7.87 -4.15
C ARG A 278 18.63 -7.31 -3.52
N SER A 279 18.33 -6.02 -3.73
CA SER A 279 17.12 -5.38 -3.19
C SER A 279 15.84 -6.04 -3.72
N VAL A 280 15.85 -6.41 -5.01
CA VAL A 280 14.72 -7.06 -5.68
C VAL A 280 14.57 -8.53 -5.26
N LEU A 281 15.68 -9.28 -5.17
CA LEU A 281 15.70 -10.72 -4.87
C LEU A 281 15.50 -11.07 -3.38
N SER A 282 15.24 -10.09 -2.53
CA SER A 282 15.52 -10.18 -1.10
C SER A 282 14.78 -11.28 -0.32
N TYR A 283 13.65 -11.85 -0.77
CA TYR A 283 12.89 -12.77 0.09
C TYR A 283 12.11 -13.94 -0.56
N ASP A 284 11.94 -14.03 -1.88
CA ASP A 284 11.49 -15.26 -2.56
C ASP A 284 11.60 -15.10 -4.09
N VAL A 285 12.45 -15.88 -4.75
CA VAL A 285 12.61 -15.82 -6.21
C VAL A 285 11.49 -16.61 -6.92
N SER A 286 10.84 -17.54 -6.24
CA SER A 286 9.81 -18.40 -6.83
C SER A 286 8.51 -17.66 -7.14
N GLU A 287 8.23 -16.58 -6.41
CA GLU A 287 7.06 -15.72 -6.64
C GLU A 287 7.28 -14.68 -7.75
N MET A 288 8.51 -14.54 -8.25
CA MET A 288 8.84 -13.57 -9.28
C MET A 288 8.38 -14.02 -10.67
N ASP A 289 8.27 -13.07 -11.60
CA ASP A 289 8.08 -13.39 -13.01
C ASP A 289 9.36 -14.06 -13.56
N PRO A 290 9.29 -15.24 -14.21
CA PRO A 290 10.45 -15.89 -14.80
C PRO A 290 11.24 -15.01 -15.77
N SER A 291 10.58 -14.11 -16.52
CA SER A 291 11.25 -13.16 -17.42
C SER A 291 12.06 -12.14 -16.63
N VAL A 292 11.56 -11.70 -15.47
CA VAL A 292 12.29 -10.81 -14.56
C VAL A 292 13.50 -11.53 -13.98
N VAL A 293 13.34 -12.78 -13.52
CA VAL A 293 14.46 -13.59 -13.00
C VAL A 293 15.55 -13.77 -14.07
N ALA A 294 15.17 -14.09 -15.31
CA ALA A 294 16.09 -14.22 -16.43
C ALA A 294 16.84 -12.92 -16.71
N ALA A 295 16.14 -11.78 -16.73
CA ALA A 295 16.75 -10.46 -16.94
C ALA A 295 17.72 -10.07 -15.81
N LEU A 296 17.36 -10.37 -14.55
CA LEU A 296 18.22 -10.14 -13.40
C LEU A 296 19.46 -11.03 -13.43
N LEU A 297 19.33 -12.30 -13.83
CA LEU A 297 20.47 -13.22 -13.99
C LEU A 297 21.43 -12.73 -15.07
N GLN A 298 20.93 -12.33 -16.24
CA GLN A 298 21.76 -11.77 -17.31
C GLN A 298 22.52 -10.52 -16.84
N LYS A 299 21.85 -9.62 -16.11
CA LYS A 299 22.51 -8.45 -15.50
C LYS A 299 23.55 -8.87 -14.46
N ALA A 300 23.24 -9.83 -13.59
CA ALA A 300 24.18 -10.31 -12.58
C ALA A 300 25.45 -10.89 -13.21
N LEU A 301 25.31 -11.70 -14.27
CA LEU A 301 26.43 -12.26 -15.02
C LEU A 301 27.31 -11.18 -15.65
N SER A 302 26.73 -10.06 -16.09
CA SER A 302 27.50 -8.93 -16.64
C SER A 302 28.38 -8.20 -15.61
N TYR A 303 28.15 -8.43 -14.32
CA TYR A 303 28.96 -7.86 -13.23
C TYR A 303 29.97 -8.87 -12.65
N LEU A 304 29.99 -10.11 -13.15
CA LEU A 304 31.03 -11.06 -12.77
C LEU A 304 32.34 -10.71 -13.51
N PRO A 305 33.49 -10.78 -12.81
CA PRO A 305 34.79 -10.46 -13.37
C PRO A 305 35.26 -11.44 -14.45
#